data_AF-A0A0V8D6R7-F1
#
_entry.id   AF-A0A0V8D6R7-F1
#
_cell.length_a   1.000
_cell.length_b   1.000
_cell.length_c   1.000
_cell.angle_alpha   90.00
_cell.angle_beta   90.00
_cell.angle_gamma   90.00
#
_symmetry.space_group_name_H-M   'P 1'
#
loop_
_entity.id
_entity.type
_entity.pdbx_description
1 polymer ?
#
loop_
_entity_poly.entity_id
_entity_poly.type
_entity_poly.pdbx_seq_one_letter_code
_entity_poly.pdbx_strand_id
1 'polypeptide(L)'
;MFNKIAETTRSKTNREKVEIMRSLRHKYTLTKLLKSVELSKSSYFYALNATKNRDIELENKICPIHQAHPNPNPITALLTREGMIDNEKRVLRILRKLQLLVTSFHHKSRKYSSYPGCVGKVAK
;
A
#
# COMPACT_ATOMS: atom_id res chain seq x y z
N MET A 1 26.02 -27.64 11.00
CA MET A 1 25.00 -27.03 10.12
C MET A 1 24.65 -25.59 10.51
N PHE A 2 24.34 -25.29 11.78
CA PHE A 2 23.96 -23.92 12.17
C PHE A 2 25.05 -22.86 11.95
N ASN A 3 26.33 -23.20 12.10
CA ASN A 3 27.44 -22.27 11.82
C ASN A 3 27.47 -21.82 10.35
N LYS A 4 27.18 -22.74 9.41
CA LYS A 4 27.11 -22.42 7.98
C LYS A 4 25.94 -21.48 7.66
N ILE A 5 24.82 -21.63 8.38
CA ILE A 5 23.66 -20.71 8.27
C ILE A 5 24.05 -19.33 8.81
N ALA A 6 24.68 -19.27 9.98
CA ALA A 6 25.14 -18.03 10.60
C ALA A 6 26.06 -17.24 9.66
N GLU A 7 27.06 -17.92 9.07
CA GLU A 7 27.98 -17.36 8.06
C GLU A 7 27.23 -16.79 6.85
N THR A 8 26.27 -17.55 6.30
CA THR A 8 25.48 -17.13 5.14
C THR A 8 24.57 -15.92 5.45
N THR A 9 24.12 -15.79 6.70
CA THR A 9 23.23 -14.71 7.13
C THR A 9 23.94 -13.43 7.54
N ARG A 10 25.26 -13.47 7.76
CA ARG A 10 26.01 -12.36 8.36
C ARG A 10 25.95 -11.06 7.54
N SER A 11 25.98 -11.17 6.21
CA SER A 11 25.86 -10.04 5.27
C SER A 11 24.42 -9.65 4.91
N LYS A 12 23.42 -10.41 5.38
CA LYS A 12 22.02 -10.25 4.93
C LYS A 12 21.25 -9.26 5.81
N THR A 13 20.25 -8.63 5.21
CA THR A 13 19.31 -7.77 5.93
C THR A 13 18.45 -8.59 6.91
N ASN A 14 17.93 -7.92 7.95
CA ASN A 14 17.06 -8.58 8.93
C ASN A 14 15.81 -9.21 8.29
N ARG A 15 15.33 -8.65 7.19
CA ARG A 15 14.17 -9.18 6.46
C ARG A 15 14.50 -10.51 5.77
N GLU A 16 15.63 -10.59 5.08
CA GLU A 16 16.11 -11.81 4.42
C GLU A 16 16.46 -12.91 5.43
N LYS A 17 17.07 -12.53 6.55
CA LYS A 17 17.32 -13.44 7.68
C LYS A 17 16.02 -14.10 8.14
N VAL A 18 14.97 -13.31 8.31
CA VAL A 18 13.64 -13.79 8.74
C VAL A 18 12.97 -14.66 7.67
N GLU A 19 13.15 -14.34 6.38
CA GLU A 19 12.68 -15.16 5.25
C GLU A 19 13.27 -16.58 5.31
N ILE A 20 14.59 -16.68 5.48
CA ILE A 20 15.32 -17.94 5.60
C ILE A 20 14.90 -18.70 6.87
N MET A 21 14.76 -18.00 8.00
CA MET A 21 14.26 -18.61 9.23
C MET A 21 12.83 -19.13 9.08
N ARG A 22 11.96 -18.43 8.33
CA ARG A 22 10.58 -18.82 8.07
C ARG A 22 10.53 -20.11 7.26
N SER A 23 11.36 -20.24 6.22
CA SER A 23 11.46 -21.47 5.45
C SER A 23 11.96 -22.65 6.29
N LEU A 24 12.85 -22.42 7.26
CA LEU A 24 13.41 -23.46 8.14
C LEU A 24 12.54 -23.80 9.37
N ARG A 25 11.48 -23.03 9.63
CA ARG A 25 10.64 -23.14 10.83
C ARG A 25 9.92 -24.48 10.97
N HIS A 26 9.72 -25.22 9.87
CA HIS A 26 9.11 -26.54 9.87
C HIS A 26 10.02 -27.63 10.47
N LYS A 27 11.34 -27.45 10.40
CA LYS A 27 12.34 -28.42 10.90
C LYS A 27 12.93 -28.05 12.25
N TYR A 28 12.99 -26.77 12.58
CA TYR A 28 13.70 -26.28 13.76
C TYR A 28 12.85 -25.33 14.61
N THR A 29 13.05 -25.42 15.92
CA THR A 29 12.43 -24.51 16.89
C THR A 29 12.95 -23.08 16.71
N LEU A 30 12.06 -22.09 16.85
CA LEU A 30 12.38 -20.66 16.68
C LEU A 30 13.54 -20.19 17.56
N THR A 31 13.60 -20.66 18.81
CA THR A 31 14.66 -20.29 19.77
C THR A 31 16.05 -20.66 19.26
N LYS A 32 16.21 -21.85 18.69
CA LYS A 32 17.46 -22.33 18.09
C LYS A 32 17.84 -21.49 16.86
N LEU A 33 16.87 -21.16 16.01
CA LEU A 33 17.11 -20.35 14.82
C LEU A 33 17.55 -18.91 15.17
N LEU A 34 16.88 -18.29 16.14
CA LEU A 34 17.22 -16.92 16.57
C LEU A 34 18.63 -16.86 17.16
N LYS A 35 19.00 -17.87 17.95
CA LYS A 35 20.35 -17.97 18.53
C LYS A 35 21.43 -18.12 17.45
N SER A 36 21.16 -18.82 16.35
CA SER A 36 22.13 -18.99 15.27
C SER A 36 22.34 -17.74 14.41
N VAL A 37 21.34 -16.88 14.29
CA VAL A 37 21.37 -15.67 13.43
C VAL A 37 21.65 -14.41 14.26
N GLU A 38 21.79 -14.54 15.58
CA GLU A 38 21.96 -13.43 16.53
C GLU A 38 20.85 -12.37 16.40
N LEU A 39 19.61 -12.83 16.19
CA LEU A 39 18.45 -11.94 16.02
C LEU A 39 17.57 -11.97 17.27
N SER A 40 17.10 -10.79 17.71
CA SER A 40 16.14 -10.69 18.79
C SER A 40 14.75 -11.21 18.35
N LYS A 41 13.99 -11.73 19.31
CA LYS A 41 12.61 -12.19 19.06
C LYS A 41 11.71 -11.05 18.55
N SER A 42 11.89 -9.83 19.07
CA SER A 42 11.15 -8.65 18.63
C SER A 42 11.46 -8.27 17.18
N SER A 43 12.74 -8.25 16.77
CA SER A 43 13.12 -8.00 15.38
C SER A 43 12.55 -9.04 14.42
N TYR A 44 12.50 -10.31 14.83
CA TYR A 44 11.88 -11.37 14.03
C TYR A 44 10.39 -11.10 13.77
N PHE A 45 9.61 -10.82 14.82
CA PHE A 45 8.18 -10.56 14.67
C PHE A 45 7.89 -9.23 13.96
N TYR A 46 8.71 -8.21 14.19
CA TYR A 46 8.61 -6.94 13.46
C TYR A 46 8.76 -7.15 11.95
N ALA A 47 9.83 -7.82 11.53
CA ALA A 47 10.07 -8.10 10.11
C ALA A 47 8.99 -9.03 9.51
N LEU A 48 8.51 -10.01 10.29
CA LEU A 48 7.42 -10.91 9.87
C LEU A 48 6.09 -10.18 9.69
N ASN A 49 5.81 -9.16 10.51
CA ASN A 49 4.59 -8.37 10.38
C ASN A 49 4.71 -7.26 9.32
N ALA A 50 5.92 -6.75 9.09
CA ALA A 50 6.18 -5.75 8.05
C ALA A 50 5.92 -6.27 6.62
N THR A 51 5.95 -7.59 6.40
CA THR A 51 5.66 -8.19 5.09
C THR A 51 4.16 -8.36 4.82
N LYS A 52 3.30 -8.28 5.84
CA LYS A 52 1.85 -8.43 5.66
C LYS A 52 1.25 -7.12 5.15
N ASN A 53 0.96 -7.05 3.85
CA ASN A 53 0.20 -5.93 3.30
C ASN A 53 -1.29 -6.12 3.69
N ARG A 54 -1.76 -5.31 4.64
CA ARG A 54 -3.15 -5.32 5.12
C ARG A 54 -4.13 -4.80 4.08
N ASP A 55 -3.63 -4.08 3.08
CA ASP A 55 -4.45 -3.40 2.08
C ASP A 55 -4.71 -4.25 0.82
N ILE A 56 -4.19 -5.49 0.72
CA ILE A 56 -4.27 -6.34 -0.49
C ILE A 56 -5.72 -6.55 -0.94
N GLU A 57 -6.61 -6.88 -0.01
CA GLU A 57 -8.02 -7.14 -0.34
C GLU A 57 -8.70 -5.89 -0.91
N LEU A 58 -8.37 -4.72 -0.35
CA LEU A 58 -8.89 -3.44 -0.82
C LEU A 58 -8.30 -3.06 -2.19
N GLU A 59 -7.00 -3.27 -2.38
CA GLU A 59 -6.30 -3.04 -3.65
C GLU A 59 -6.96 -3.82 -4.80
N ASN A 60 -7.27 -5.10 -4.56
CA ASN A 60 -7.92 -5.97 -5.56
C ASN A 60 -9.32 -5.49 -5.94
N LYS A 61 -10.07 -4.88 -5.02
CA LYS A 61 -11.41 -4.33 -5.29
C LYS A 61 -11.38 -2.94 -5.92
N ILE A 62 -10.42 -2.10 -5.54
CA ILE A 62 -10.29 -0.74 -6.08
C ILE A 62 -9.93 -0.76 -7.57
N CYS A 63 -9.03 -1.65 -8.00
CA CYS A 63 -8.60 -1.75 -9.41
C CYS A 63 -9.76 -1.83 -10.42
N PRO A 64 -10.71 -2.79 -10.32
CA PRO A 64 -11.81 -2.91 -11.27
C PRO A 64 -12.77 -1.71 -11.20
N ILE A 65 -13.05 -1.19 -10.01
CA ILE A 65 -13.92 -0.01 -9.84
C ILE A 65 -13.29 1.22 -10.51
N HIS A 66 -11.97 1.38 -10.36
CA HIS A 66 -11.24 2.49 -10.96
C HIS A 66 -11.19 2.41 -12.49
N GLN A 67 -11.12 1.21 -13.07
CA GLN A 67 -11.20 1.04 -14.53
C GLN A 67 -12.53 1.54 -15.10
N ALA A 68 -13.64 1.32 -14.38
CA ALA A 68 -14.95 1.85 -14.76
C ALA A 68 -15.10 3.35 -14.43
N HIS A 69 -14.48 3.80 -13.33
CA HIS A 69 -14.59 5.17 -12.82
C HIS A 69 -13.21 5.72 -12.47
N PRO A 70 -12.61 6.55 -13.33
CA PRO A 70 -11.28 7.12 -13.06
C PRO A 70 -11.26 7.95 -11.77
N ASN A 71 -12.36 8.63 -11.44
CA ASN A 71 -12.39 9.54 -10.29
C ASN A 71 -12.44 8.78 -8.95
N PRO A 72 -11.80 9.31 -7.88
CA PRO A 72 -11.77 8.67 -6.56
C PRO A 72 -13.13 8.70 -5.83
N ASN A 73 -13.97 9.72 -6.05
CA ASN A 73 -15.22 9.87 -5.29
C ASN A 73 -16.24 8.73 -5.55
N PRO A 74 -16.48 8.30 -6.81
CA PRO A 74 -17.29 7.12 -7.10
C PRO A 74 -16.80 5.84 -6.41
N ILE A 75 -15.47 5.68 -6.25
CA ILE A 75 -14.88 4.47 -5.68
C ILE A 75 -15.33 4.28 -4.23
N THR A 76 -15.26 5.34 -3.42
CA THR A 76 -15.67 5.28 -2.00
C THR A 76 -17.16 4.98 -1.85
N ALA A 77 -18.00 5.56 -2.71
CA ALA A 77 -19.45 5.32 -2.69
C ALA A 77 -19.79 3.87 -3.08
N LEU A 78 -19.12 3.32 -4.09
CA LEU A 78 -19.32 1.94 -4.53
C LEU A 78 -18.83 0.93 -3.48
N LEU A 79 -17.68 1.17 -2.86
CA LEU A 79 -17.19 0.35 -1.74
C LEU A 79 -18.19 0.33 -0.57
N THR A 80 -18.77 1.49 -0.25
CA THR A 80 -19.79 1.59 0.81
C THR A 80 -21.06 0.80 0.45
N ARG A 81 -21.50 0.85 -0.81
CA ARG A 81 -22.64 0.08 -1.31
C ARG A 81 -22.42 -1.43 -1.24
N GLU A 82 -21.19 -1.88 -1.45
CA GLU A 82 -20.79 -3.29 -1.30
C GLU A 82 -20.62 -3.72 0.17
N GLY A 83 -20.90 -2.84 1.14
CA GLY A 83 -20.80 -3.13 2.57
C GLY A 83 -19.39 -2.97 3.14
N MET A 84 -18.43 -2.46 2.35
CA MET A 84 -17.09 -2.13 2.83
C MET A 84 -17.05 -0.68 3.32
N ILE A 85 -17.11 -0.53 4.64
CA ILE A 85 -17.03 0.78 5.28
C ILE A 85 -15.54 1.13 5.45
N ASP A 86 -14.98 1.76 4.42
CA ASP A 86 -13.62 2.28 4.45
C ASP A 86 -13.61 3.81 4.36
N ASN A 87 -12.74 4.43 5.16
CA ASN A 87 -12.58 5.87 5.12
C ASN A 87 -11.95 6.31 3.78
N GLU A 88 -12.46 7.38 3.20
CA GLU A 88 -11.93 8.00 1.97
C GLU A 88 -10.41 8.25 2.04
N LYS A 89 -9.88 8.62 3.22
CA LYS A 89 -8.42 8.79 3.43
C LYS A 89 -7.62 7.51 3.16
N ARG A 90 -8.17 6.33 3.51
CA ARG A 90 -7.54 5.03 3.27
C ARG A 90 -7.57 4.68 1.79
N VAL A 91 -8.71 4.90 1.12
CA VAL A 91 -8.88 4.71 -0.32
C VAL A 91 -7.90 5.59 -1.10
N LEU A 92 -7.83 6.89 -0.76
CA LEU A 92 -6.90 7.84 -1.38
C LEU A 92 -5.42 7.45 -1.19
N ARG A 93 -5.04 6.97 0.00
CA ARG A 93 -3.68 6.47 0.26
C ARG A 93 -3.33 5.31 -0.67
N ILE A 94 -4.27 4.39 -0.88
CA ILE A 94 -4.07 3.20 -1.72
C ILE A 94 -4.03 3.57 -3.20
N LEU A 95 -4.93 4.44 -3.66
CA LEU A 95 -4.88 4.98 -5.02
C LEU A 95 -3.54 5.65 -5.34
N ARG A 96 -2.99 6.44 -4.40
CA ARG A 96 -1.65 7.04 -4.56
C ARG A 96 -0.54 5.99 -4.59
N LYS A 97 -0.61 4.99 -3.71
CA LYS A 97 0.35 3.87 -3.68
C LYS A 97 0.37 3.12 -5.02
N LEU A 98 -0.80 2.91 -5.62
CA LEU A 98 -0.97 2.25 -6.92
C LEU A 98 -0.79 3.19 -8.13
N GLN A 99 -0.52 4.48 -7.91
CA GLN A 99 -0.43 5.51 -8.96
C GLN A 99 -1.70 5.64 -9.83
N LEU A 100 -2.87 5.30 -9.27
CA LEU A 100 -4.19 5.39 -9.92
C LEU A 100 -4.90 6.73 -9.65
N LEU A 101 -4.22 7.70 -9.04
CA LEU A 101 -4.82 8.99 -8.73
C LEU A 101 -4.92 9.83 -10.01
N VAL A 102 -6.11 10.32 -10.32
CA VAL A 102 -6.34 11.21 -11.47
C VAL A 102 -5.63 12.55 -11.28
N THR A 103 -4.71 12.87 -12.19
CA THR A 103 -3.98 14.14 -12.21
C THR A 103 -4.63 15.20 -13.11
N SER A 104 -5.53 14.81 -14.02
CA SER A 104 -6.12 15.71 -15.03
C SER A 104 -6.87 16.92 -14.46
N PHE A 105 -7.42 16.81 -13.25
CA PHE A 105 -8.17 17.89 -12.59
C PHE A 105 -7.32 18.82 -11.72
N HIS A 106 -6.00 18.60 -11.62
CA HIS A 106 -5.12 19.38 -10.73
C HIS A 106 -4.69 20.73 -11.32
N HIS A 107 -4.78 20.91 -12.64
CA HIS A 107 -4.44 22.18 -13.27
C HIS A 107 -5.63 23.16 -13.24
N LYS A 108 -5.37 24.42 -12.89
CA LYS A 108 -6.33 25.53 -12.99
C LYS A 108 -6.55 25.98 -14.45
N SER A 109 -6.82 25.04 -15.36
CA SER A 109 -7.09 25.36 -16.78
C SER A 109 -8.52 25.84 -17.02
N ARG A 110 -9.37 25.83 -15.98
CA ARG A 110 -10.72 26.38 -16.07
C ARG A 110 -10.65 27.90 -16.22
N LYS A 111 -10.82 28.36 -17.47
CA LYS A 111 -11.16 29.75 -17.76
C LYS A 111 -12.48 30.07 -17.05
N TYR A 112 -12.48 31.10 -16.22
CA TYR A 112 -13.70 31.58 -15.56
C TYR A 112 -14.68 32.09 -16.62
N SER A 113 -15.73 31.32 -16.91
CA SER A 113 -16.82 31.74 -17.80
C SER A 113 -17.97 32.29 -16.97
N SER A 114 -17.84 33.52 -16.47
CA SER A 114 -19.00 34.23 -15.94
C SER A 114 -20.01 34.47 -17.06
N TYR A 115 -21.29 34.42 -16.72
CA TYR A 115 -22.35 34.91 -17.61
C TYR A 115 -22.03 36.37 -17.97
N PRO A 116 -21.92 36.71 -19.27
CA PRO A 116 -21.49 38.05 -19.70
C PRO A 116 -22.53 39.14 -19.40
N GLY A 117 -23.75 38.78 -18.97
CA GLY A 117 -24.87 39.72 -18.84
C GLY A 117 -25.56 40.01 -20.18
N CYS A 118 -26.73 40.65 -20.14
CA CYS A 118 -27.36 41.24 -21.33
C CYS A 118 -26.75 42.59 -21.72
N VAL A 119 -25.96 43.21 -20.84
CA VAL A 119 -25.38 44.55 -21.02
C VAL A 119 -23.92 44.58 -20.59
N GLY A 120 -23.04 45.08 -21.46
CA GLY A 120 -21.58 45.19 -21.26
C GLY A 120 -20.75 44.24 -22.13
N LYS A 121 -19.52 44.64 -22.49
CA LYS A 121 -18.53 43.78 -23.19
C LYS A 121 -17.49 43.28 -22.19
N VAL A 122 -17.18 41.99 -22.25
CA VAL A 122 -16.12 41.38 -21.43
C VAL A 122 -14.76 41.95 -21.85
N ALA A 123 -14.02 42.53 -20.91
CA ALA A 123 -12.66 43.02 -21.15
C ALA A 123 -11.72 41.83 -21.46
N LYS A 124 -10.86 42.01 -22.47
CA LYS A 124 -10.02 40.97 -23.07
C LYS A 124 -8.68 40.85 -22.35
#